data_AF-E0LZK8-F1
#
_entry.id   AF-E0LZK8-F1
#
_cell.length_a   1.000
_cell.length_b   1.000
_cell.length_c   1.000
_cell.angle_alpha   90.00
_cell.angle_beta   90.00
_cell.angle_gamma   90.00
#
_symmetry.space_group_name_H-M   'P 1'
#
loop_
_entity.id
_entity.type
_entity.pdbx_description
1 polymer ?
#
loop_
_entity_poly.entity_id
_entity_poly.type
_entity_poly.pdbx_seq_one_letter_code
_entity_poly.pdbx_strand_id
1 'polypeptide(L)'
;MLEVIADPSLWAGLVTLIVLELVLGIDNLIFIAILVEKLPGPLRDRARVIGLLLALLCRLLLLASLSWLVTLKEPWITLGGHPFSARDLLLLSGGIFLLFKATTELNTRLEGHDEASGQQKGGAKFWPVVAQIVVLDAIFSLDAVITAVGMVNDLPVMMVAVTIAILLMLLASKPLTRFVNKHPTIVILCLSFLLMIGFSLVAEGFGFVIPKGYLYAAIGFSVVIEALNQLAHFNRRRVLSAGRPLRQRTAEAVLRLLRGAAEPAELDAKTSSLIADSDASMLFNRQERAMIARVLGMGQRHVNSIMTSRHDVDHIDLSDDPAEIMSRLDRNQHTRILITDHSSEPLGVVHVIDLLHQSLHNNSLDLRALIRQPLVFPERLTLLQALEQFRQAHTHFAFVVDEFGSMEGVVTLSDVMETIAGNLPNEAGEIDARYDIQIQGEGHWIANGHMPLDDLALYVKLPLDEQRDYHTLAGLLMDKLQHIPQEGEVLQLGDYLLRTLQVENHRIQKVEILRQPDADYEV
;
A
#
# COMPACT_ATOMS: atom_id res chain seq x y z
N MET A 1 -13.44 -64.88 9.23
CA MET A 1 -13.65 -63.60 8.51
C MET A 1 -14.87 -62.84 9.06
N LEU A 2 -16.04 -63.48 9.23
CA LEU A 2 -17.23 -62.83 9.84
C LEU A 2 -17.13 -62.63 11.37
N GLU A 3 -16.40 -63.48 12.11
CA GLU A 3 -16.13 -63.26 13.55
C GLU A 3 -15.24 -62.05 13.83
N VAL A 4 -14.30 -61.72 12.93
CA VAL A 4 -13.37 -60.58 13.06
C VAL A 4 -14.10 -59.24 12.93
N ILE A 5 -15.21 -59.20 12.18
CA ILE A 5 -16.02 -57.98 11.98
C ILE A 5 -17.00 -57.77 13.15
N ALA A 6 -17.33 -58.83 13.90
CA ALA A 6 -18.34 -58.81 14.95
C ALA A 6 -17.79 -58.52 16.36
N ASP A 7 -16.46 -58.47 16.55
CA ASP A 7 -15.83 -58.20 17.84
C ASP A 7 -15.70 -56.67 18.10
N PRO A 8 -16.44 -56.10 19.08
CA PRO A 8 -16.38 -54.67 19.39
C PRO A 8 -14.99 -54.21 19.87
N SER A 9 -14.18 -55.12 20.42
CA SER A 9 -12.83 -54.79 20.93
C SER A 9 -11.85 -54.48 19.79
N LEU A 10 -11.96 -55.17 18.66
CA LEU A 10 -11.15 -54.94 17.47
C LEU A 10 -11.46 -53.59 16.83
N TRP A 11 -12.74 -53.19 16.79
CA TRP A 11 -13.15 -51.88 16.32
C TRP A 11 -12.65 -50.74 17.22
N ALA A 12 -12.73 -50.93 18.55
CA ALA A 12 -12.17 -49.98 19.50
C ALA A 12 -10.65 -49.84 19.35
N GLY A 13 -9.94 -50.97 19.20
CA GLY A 13 -8.49 -50.99 18.92
C GLY A 13 -8.15 -50.29 17.61
N LEU A 14 -8.88 -50.59 16.53
CA LEU A 14 -8.71 -49.95 15.22
C LEU A 14 -8.89 -48.43 15.30
N VAL A 15 -9.95 -47.95 15.96
CA VAL A 15 -10.21 -46.51 16.11
C VAL A 15 -9.10 -45.85 16.95
N THR A 16 -8.69 -46.48 18.04
CA THR A 16 -7.62 -45.95 18.91
C THR A 16 -6.30 -45.85 18.15
N LEU A 17 -5.95 -46.86 17.36
CA LEU A 17 -4.80 -46.85 16.46
C LEU A 17 -4.89 -45.73 15.43
N ILE A 18 -6.03 -45.57 14.75
CA ILE A 18 -6.22 -44.50 13.76
C ILE A 18 -6.03 -43.12 14.41
N VAL A 19 -6.61 -42.90 15.60
CA VAL A 19 -6.47 -41.63 16.33
C VAL A 19 -5.02 -41.38 16.72
N LEU A 20 -4.34 -42.38 17.29
CA LEU A 20 -2.96 -42.24 17.72
C LEU A 20 -2.02 -41.97 16.53
N GLU A 21 -2.21 -42.70 15.43
CA GLU A 21 -1.48 -42.50 14.19
C GLU A 21 -1.75 -41.14 13.55
N LEU A 22 -2.99 -40.64 13.63
CA LEU A 22 -3.32 -39.31 13.14
C LEU A 22 -2.65 -38.22 13.99
N VAL A 23 -2.72 -38.31 15.33
CA VAL A 23 -2.10 -37.33 16.24
C VAL A 23 -0.59 -37.28 16.03
N LEU A 24 0.07 -38.43 15.97
CA LEU A 24 1.52 -38.52 15.69
C LEU A 24 1.86 -38.13 14.24
N GLY A 25 0.93 -38.32 13.31
CA GLY A 25 1.11 -38.01 11.88
C GLY A 25 0.98 -36.53 11.51
N ILE A 26 0.42 -35.69 12.39
CA ILE A 26 0.30 -34.24 12.15
C ILE A 26 1.67 -33.60 11.94
N ASP A 27 2.66 -33.97 12.75
CA ASP A 27 4.02 -33.41 12.67
C ASP A 27 4.70 -33.78 11.33
N ASN A 28 4.52 -35.02 10.88
CA ASN A 28 5.01 -35.46 9.58
C ASN A 28 4.33 -34.72 8.42
N LEU A 29 3.03 -34.44 8.55
CA LEU A 29 2.29 -33.71 7.53
C LEU A 29 2.74 -32.25 7.42
N ILE A 30 3.06 -31.62 8.55
CA ILE A 30 3.64 -30.27 8.56
C ILE A 30 5.02 -30.28 7.91
N PHE A 31 5.85 -31.28 8.20
CA PHE A 31 7.17 -31.41 7.58
C PHE A 31 7.06 -31.51 6.05
N ILE A 32 6.13 -32.33 5.55
CA ILE A 32 5.84 -32.45 4.13
C ILE A 32 5.43 -31.09 3.54
N ALA A 33 4.59 -30.32 4.23
CA ALA A 33 4.18 -28.99 3.77
C ALA A 33 5.38 -28.04 3.59
N ILE A 34 6.30 -28.00 4.55
CA ILE A 34 7.50 -27.15 4.52
C ILE A 34 8.45 -27.57 3.39
N LEU A 35 8.67 -28.86 3.19
CA LEU A 35 9.61 -29.36 2.17
C LEU A 35 9.10 -29.18 0.75
N VAL A 36 7.82 -29.46 0.55
CA VAL A 36 7.16 -29.35 -0.75
C VAL A 36 7.10 -27.89 -1.20
N GLU A 37 7.07 -26.92 -0.27
CA GLU A 37 7.12 -25.50 -0.59
C GLU A 37 8.37 -25.09 -1.39
N LYS A 38 9.49 -25.81 -1.22
CA LYS A 38 10.75 -25.57 -1.95
C LYS A 38 10.71 -26.00 -3.43
N LEU A 39 9.66 -26.71 -3.84
CA LEU A 39 9.47 -27.15 -5.23
C LEU A 39 8.67 -26.12 -6.03
N PRO A 40 8.89 -26.04 -7.36
CA PRO A 40 8.04 -25.27 -8.26
C PRO A 40 6.57 -25.66 -8.13
N GLY A 41 5.66 -24.68 -8.18
CA GLY A 41 4.20 -24.83 -8.02
C GLY A 41 3.58 -26.10 -8.64
N PRO A 42 3.82 -26.42 -9.93
CA PRO A 42 3.19 -27.60 -10.57
C PRO A 42 3.69 -28.95 -10.04
N LEU A 43 4.85 -29.00 -9.37
CA LEU A 43 5.44 -30.24 -8.83
C LEU A 43 5.02 -30.52 -7.38
N ARG A 44 4.47 -29.52 -6.68
CA ARG A 44 4.19 -29.60 -5.24
C ARG A 44 3.19 -30.69 -4.88
N ASP A 45 2.03 -30.66 -5.56
CA ASP A 45 0.96 -31.65 -5.33
C ASP A 45 1.44 -33.08 -5.67
N ARG A 46 2.27 -33.23 -6.71
CA ARG A 46 2.85 -34.53 -7.09
C ARG A 46 3.83 -35.04 -6.03
N ALA A 47 4.74 -34.20 -5.56
CA ALA A 47 5.72 -34.57 -4.53
C ALA A 47 5.05 -34.99 -3.22
N ARG A 48 3.97 -34.30 -2.83
CA ARG A 48 3.17 -34.63 -1.64
C ARG A 48 2.51 -36.00 -1.75
N VAL A 49 1.80 -36.26 -2.86
CA VAL A 49 1.11 -37.54 -3.07
C VAL A 49 2.10 -38.69 -3.19
N ILE A 50 3.17 -38.52 -3.99
CA ILE A 50 4.19 -39.55 -4.16
C ILE A 50 4.92 -39.80 -2.83
N GLY A 51 5.27 -38.75 -2.10
CA GLY A 51 5.90 -38.86 -0.77
C GLY A 51 5.03 -39.63 0.22
N LEU A 52 3.73 -39.30 0.32
CA LEU A 52 2.79 -39.98 1.23
C LEU A 52 2.52 -41.44 0.83
N LEU A 53 2.45 -41.74 -0.47
CA LEU A 53 2.30 -43.12 -0.95
C LEU A 53 3.56 -43.96 -0.68
N LEU A 54 4.75 -43.38 -0.88
CA LEU A 54 6.01 -44.05 -0.55
C LEU A 54 6.17 -44.22 0.97
N ALA A 55 5.72 -43.24 1.77
CA ALA A 55 5.66 -43.34 3.22
C ALA A 55 4.73 -44.46 3.69
N LEU A 56 3.53 -44.60 3.10
CA LEU A 56 2.63 -45.74 3.35
C LEU A 56 3.31 -47.07 3.08
N LEU A 57 3.95 -47.19 1.93
CA LEU A 57 4.67 -48.40 1.56
C LEU A 57 5.78 -48.69 2.57
N CYS A 58 6.55 -47.68 2.97
CA CYS A 58 7.58 -47.81 3.99
C CYS A 58 7.01 -48.28 5.34
N ARG A 59 5.92 -47.68 5.81
CA ARG A 59 5.26 -48.11 7.06
C ARG A 59 4.74 -49.54 7.01
N LEU A 60 4.11 -49.93 5.90
CA LEU A 60 3.64 -51.31 5.74
C LEU A 60 4.81 -52.30 5.72
N LEU A 61 5.96 -51.94 5.13
CA LEU A 61 7.18 -52.75 5.19
C LEU A 61 7.75 -52.84 6.62
N LEU A 62 7.78 -51.74 7.37
CA LEU A 62 8.20 -51.74 8.77
C LEU A 62 7.29 -52.61 9.64
N LEU A 63 5.97 -52.57 9.40
CA LEU A 63 4.99 -53.43 10.07
C LEU A 63 5.13 -54.91 9.70
N ALA A 64 5.34 -55.21 8.41
CA ALA A 64 5.56 -56.57 7.96
C ALA A 64 6.88 -57.15 8.49
N SER A 65 7.88 -56.30 8.74
CA SER A 65 9.17 -56.64 9.35
C SER A 65 9.16 -56.53 10.88
N LEU A 66 8.00 -56.67 11.52
CA LEU A 66 7.84 -56.53 12.96
C LEU A 66 8.84 -57.36 13.79
N SER A 67 9.02 -58.63 13.42
CA SER A 67 9.95 -59.53 14.10
C SER A 67 11.39 -59.01 14.06
N TRP A 68 11.81 -58.43 12.93
CA TRP A 68 13.11 -57.80 12.76
C TRP A 68 13.21 -56.45 13.50
N LEU A 69 12.11 -55.72 13.58
CA LEU A 69 12.06 -54.43 14.28
C LEU A 69 12.26 -54.57 15.80
N VAL A 70 11.81 -55.69 16.37
CA VAL A 70 12.04 -56.03 17.79
C VAL A 70 13.53 -56.31 18.06
N THR A 71 14.26 -56.93 17.12
CA THR A 71 15.70 -57.19 17.29
C THR A 71 16.55 -55.94 17.19
N LEU A 72 16.06 -54.86 16.56
CA LEU A 72 16.75 -53.56 16.54
C LEU A 72 16.89 -52.91 17.92
N LYS A 73 16.15 -53.37 18.94
CA LYS A 73 16.28 -52.94 20.34
C LYS A 73 17.43 -53.65 21.08
N GLU A 74 17.97 -54.73 20.52
CA GLU A 74 19.10 -55.42 21.12
C GLU A 74 20.38 -54.57 21.00
N PRO A 75 21.23 -54.57 22.03
CA PRO A 75 22.45 -53.77 22.04
C PRO A 75 23.42 -54.28 20.96
N TRP A 76 23.77 -53.40 20.02
CA TRP A 76 24.57 -53.75 18.85
C TRP A 76 26.04 -53.36 19.02
N ILE A 77 26.31 -52.20 19.64
CA ILE A 77 27.66 -51.66 19.85
C ILE A 77 27.73 -51.05 21.26
N THR A 78 28.82 -51.27 22.00
CA THR A 78 29.06 -50.59 23.27
C THR A 78 30.13 -49.50 23.08
N LEU A 79 29.79 -48.24 23.35
CA LEU A 79 30.72 -47.11 23.23
C LEU A 79 30.73 -46.34 24.55
N GLY A 80 31.90 -46.19 25.17
CA GLY A 80 32.05 -45.44 26.42
C GLY A 80 31.26 -46.01 27.61
N GLY A 81 30.96 -47.31 27.63
CA GLY A 81 30.17 -47.96 28.69
C GLY A 81 28.66 -47.93 28.49
N HIS A 82 28.16 -47.24 27.46
CA HIS A 82 26.75 -47.27 27.07
C HIS A 82 26.51 -48.24 25.91
N PRO A 83 25.57 -49.19 26.04
CA PRO A 83 25.14 -50.04 24.93
C PRO A 83 24.20 -49.28 24.00
N PHE A 84 24.57 -49.17 22.72
CA PHE A 84 23.74 -48.60 21.66
C PHE A 84 23.09 -49.73 20.86
N SER A 85 21.76 -49.70 20.77
CA SER A 85 21.00 -50.54 19.84
C SER A 85 20.94 -49.90 18.45
N ALA A 86 20.57 -50.67 17.43
CA ALA A 86 20.40 -50.14 16.08
C ALA A 86 19.25 -49.11 16.02
N ARG A 87 18.22 -49.26 16.87
CA ARG A 87 17.19 -48.25 17.11
C ARG A 87 17.81 -46.95 17.61
N ASP A 88 18.67 -47.00 18.61
CA ASP A 88 19.25 -45.80 19.23
C ASP A 88 20.10 -44.99 18.22
N LEU A 89 20.85 -45.68 17.36
CA LEU A 89 21.60 -45.04 16.28
C LEU A 89 20.68 -44.39 15.24
N LEU A 90 19.55 -45.02 14.89
CA LEU A 90 18.53 -44.44 14.02
C LEU A 90 17.91 -43.18 14.65
N LEU A 91 17.55 -43.23 15.94
CA LEU A 91 17.00 -42.08 16.67
C LEU A 91 18.02 -40.94 16.78
N LEU A 92 19.29 -41.23 17.08
CA LEU A 92 20.37 -40.23 17.14
C LEU A 92 20.60 -39.57 15.78
N SER A 93 20.74 -40.37 14.72
CA SER A 93 20.98 -39.85 13.37
C SER A 93 19.81 -39.01 12.88
N GLY A 94 18.58 -39.47 13.11
CA GLY A 94 17.35 -38.76 12.77
C GLY A 94 17.17 -37.48 13.59
N GLY A 95 17.41 -37.54 14.90
CA GLY A 95 17.33 -36.40 15.81
C GLY A 95 18.34 -35.31 15.44
N ILE A 96 19.61 -35.67 15.20
CA ILE A 96 20.64 -34.72 14.74
C ILE A 96 20.26 -34.12 13.39
N PHE A 97 19.78 -34.93 12.45
CA PHE A 97 19.32 -34.45 11.15
C PHE A 97 18.16 -33.45 11.29
N LEU A 98 17.19 -33.75 12.14
CA LEU A 98 16.06 -32.86 12.44
C LEU A 98 16.52 -31.56 13.09
N LEU A 99 17.41 -31.61 14.09
CA LEU A 99 17.95 -30.42 14.73
C LEU A 99 18.67 -29.53 13.71
N PHE A 100 19.56 -30.11 12.90
CA PHE A 100 20.26 -29.36 11.85
C PHE A 100 19.29 -28.74 10.84
N LYS A 101 18.30 -29.50 10.37
CA LYS A 101 17.32 -29.03 9.38
C LYS A 101 16.36 -28.00 9.95
N ALA A 102 15.90 -28.18 11.19
CA ALA A 102 15.05 -27.23 11.89
C ALA A 102 15.76 -25.89 12.07
N THR A 103 16.99 -25.92 12.59
CA THR A 103 17.77 -24.70 12.86
C THR A 103 18.13 -23.98 11.57
N THR A 104 18.55 -24.68 10.52
CA THR A 104 18.86 -24.06 9.22
C THR A 104 17.62 -23.45 8.57
N GLU A 105 16.47 -24.13 8.61
CA GLU A 105 15.21 -23.59 8.09
C GLU A 105 14.74 -22.40 8.92
N LEU A 106 14.82 -22.49 10.25
CA LEU A 106 14.43 -21.42 11.16
C LEU A 106 15.30 -20.17 10.96
N ASN A 107 16.62 -20.34 10.81
CA ASN A 107 17.53 -19.23 10.54
C ASN A 107 17.21 -18.54 9.21
N THR A 108 17.03 -19.32 8.14
CA THR A 108 16.65 -18.81 6.82
C THR A 108 15.34 -18.03 6.85
N ARG A 109 14.38 -18.43 7.69
CA ARG A 109 13.09 -17.75 7.85
C ARG A 109 13.18 -16.50 8.74
N LEU A 110 14.13 -16.46 9.68
CA LEU A 110 14.33 -15.35 10.62
C LEU A 110 15.19 -14.22 10.05
N GLU A 111 16.19 -14.54 9.22
CA GLU A 111 17.09 -13.54 8.62
C GLU A 111 16.39 -12.66 7.58
N GLY A 112 15.14 -12.96 7.21
CA GLY A 112 14.43 -12.26 6.15
C GLY A 112 15.00 -12.66 4.78
N HIS A 113 14.17 -12.65 3.75
CA HIS A 113 14.66 -12.87 2.38
C HIS A 113 15.47 -11.64 1.94
N ASP A 114 16.74 -11.55 2.33
CA ASP A 114 17.75 -10.79 1.59
C ASP A 114 18.06 -11.56 0.29
N GLU A 115 17.10 -11.55 -0.63
CA GLU A 115 17.33 -11.84 -2.05
C GLU A 115 17.12 -10.57 -2.88
N ALA A 116 17.79 -9.48 -2.48
CA ALA A 116 18.27 -8.48 -3.41
C ALA A 116 19.49 -9.01 -4.17
N SER A 117 19.32 -10.11 -4.91
CA SER A 117 20.29 -10.58 -5.89
C SER A 117 19.57 -11.45 -6.92
N GLY A 118 19.42 -10.94 -8.13
CA GLY A 118 18.79 -11.59 -9.28
C GLY A 118 19.59 -12.80 -9.81
N GLN A 119 19.78 -13.82 -8.99
CA GLN A 119 20.33 -15.10 -9.39
C GLN A 119 19.30 -16.17 -9.10
N GLN A 120 18.70 -16.70 -10.17
CA GLN A 120 17.92 -17.94 -10.15
C GLN A 120 18.75 -19.06 -9.50
N LYS A 121 18.67 -19.19 -8.17
CA LYS A 121 19.08 -20.41 -7.50
C LYS A 121 18.02 -21.45 -7.83
N GLY A 122 18.41 -22.42 -8.66
CA GLY A 122 17.52 -23.48 -9.11
C GLY A 122 16.74 -24.07 -7.94
N GLY A 123 15.41 -24.05 -8.05
CA GLY A 123 14.52 -24.64 -7.05
C GLY A 123 14.94 -26.08 -6.73
N ALA A 124 14.60 -26.54 -5.52
CA ALA A 124 15.01 -27.86 -5.07
C ALA A 124 14.66 -28.95 -6.10
N LYS A 125 15.56 -29.90 -6.33
CA LYS A 125 15.30 -31.02 -7.25
C LYS A 125 14.21 -31.91 -6.65
N PHE A 126 13.29 -32.38 -7.49
CA PHE A 126 12.10 -33.15 -7.09
C PHE A 126 12.42 -34.39 -6.24
N TRP A 127 13.32 -35.26 -6.70
CA TRP A 127 13.64 -36.54 -6.04
C TRP A 127 14.29 -36.38 -4.65
N PRO A 128 15.26 -35.48 -4.43
CA PRO A 128 15.79 -35.23 -3.10
C PRO A 128 14.74 -34.81 -2.07
N VAL A 129 13.73 -34.03 -2.46
CA VAL A 129 12.64 -33.62 -1.55
C VAL A 129 11.77 -34.82 -1.18
N VAL A 130 11.38 -35.63 -2.16
CA VAL A 130 10.60 -36.86 -1.93
C VAL A 130 11.39 -37.85 -1.05
N ALA A 131 12.69 -38.02 -1.28
CA ALA A 131 13.53 -38.89 -0.47
C ALA A 131 13.62 -38.40 0.98
N GLN A 132 13.75 -37.09 1.22
CA GLN A 132 13.77 -36.52 2.58
C GLN A 132 12.45 -36.78 3.32
N ILE A 133 11.31 -36.69 2.64
CA ILE A 133 9.99 -37.01 3.22
C ILE A 133 9.96 -38.47 3.69
N VAL A 134 10.36 -39.41 2.83
CA VAL A 134 10.31 -40.85 3.16
C VAL A 134 11.27 -41.20 4.30
N VAL A 135 12.50 -40.68 4.28
CA VAL A 135 13.49 -40.96 5.34
C VAL A 135 13.02 -40.45 6.69
N LEU A 136 12.44 -39.25 6.75
CA LEU A 136 11.94 -38.71 8.00
C LEU A 136 10.68 -39.38 8.50
N ASP A 137 9.75 -39.74 7.61
CA ASP A 137 8.60 -40.56 8.00
C ASP A 137 9.06 -41.92 8.55
N ALA A 138 10.09 -42.55 7.97
CA ALA A 138 10.64 -43.80 8.48
C ALA A 138 11.20 -43.66 9.90
N ILE A 139 11.92 -42.56 10.18
CA ILE A 139 12.47 -42.28 11.52
C ILE A 139 11.33 -42.06 12.54
N PHE A 140 10.33 -41.24 12.21
CA PHE A 140 9.21 -40.97 13.11
C PHE A 140 8.27 -42.16 13.29
N SER A 141 8.04 -42.92 12.23
CA SER A 141 7.14 -44.06 12.24
C SER A 141 7.69 -45.25 13.03
N LEU A 142 9.01 -45.34 13.25
CA LEU A 142 9.61 -46.41 14.04
C LEU A 142 9.00 -46.48 15.45
N ASP A 143 8.88 -45.33 16.12
CA ASP A 143 8.35 -45.26 17.48
C ASP A 143 6.81 -45.39 17.52
N ALA A 144 6.12 -44.87 16.50
CA ALA A 144 4.68 -45.05 16.33
C ALA A 144 4.32 -46.53 16.13
N VAL A 145 5.06 -47.25 15.27
CA VAL A 145 4.89 -48.69 15.02
C VAL A 145 5.17 -49.49 16.30
N ILE A 146 6.22 -49.16 17.05
CA ILE A 146 6.50 -49.83 18.34
C ILE A 146 5.37 -49.62 19.34
N THR A 147 4.80 -48.41 19.39
CA THR A 147 3.67 -48.08 20.27
C THR A 147 2.40 -48.84 19.84
N ALA A 148 2.14 -48.93 18.53
CA ALA A 148 1.00 -49.63 17.95
C ALA A 148 1.03 -51.14 18.26
N VAL A 149 2.21 -51.76 18.14
CA VAL A 149 2.44 -53.17 18.48
C VAL A 149 2.20 -53.45 19.96
N GLY A 150 2.49 -52.47 20.83
CA GLY A 150 2.21 -52.58 22.26
C GLY A 150 0.73 -52.51 22.63
N MET A 151 -0.15 -52.13 21.68
CA MET A 151 -1.56 -51.83 21.94
C MET A 151 -2.52 -52.87 21.33
N VAL A 152 -2.23 -53.36 20.12
CA VAL A 152 -3.08 -54.35 19.41
C VAL A 152 -2.23 -55.46 18.83
N ASN A 153 -2.59 -56.70 19.11
CA ASN A 153 -1.82 -57.88 18.74
C ASN A 153 -2.11 -58.39 17.30
N ASP A 154 -3.11 -57.82 16.62
CA ASP A 154 -3.52 -58.21 15.28
C ASP A 154 -2.85 -57.34 14.20
N LEU A 155 -1.83 -57.89 13.55
CA LEU A 155 -1.11 -57.25 12.45
C LEU A 155 -2.03 -56.76 11.31
N PRO A 156 -3.07 -57.51 10.86
CA PRO A 156 -4.01 -57.02 9.85
C PRO A 156 -4.79 -55.77 10.29
N VAL A 157 -5.19 -55.69 11.55
CA VAL A 157 -5.92 -54.52 12.09
C VAL A 157 -5.03 -53.29 12.08
N MET A 158 -3.77 -53.45 12.48
CA MET A 158 -2.76 -52.39 12.46
C MET A 158 -2.46 -51.90 11.02
N MET A 159 -2.33 -52.82 10.04
CA MET A 159 -2.14 -52.44 8.64
C MET A 159 -3.34 -51.67 8.07
N VAL A 160 -4.57 -52.10 8.39
CA VAL A 160 -5.80 -51.39 8.01
C VAL A 160 -5.84 -50.00 8.66
N ALA A 161 -5.53 -49.89 9.95
CA ALA A 161 -5.47 -48.61 10.66
C ALA A 161 -4.49 -47.62 10.00
N VAL A 162 -3.26 -48.05 9.73
CA VAL A 162 -2.23 -47.22 9.10
C VAL A 162 -2.62 -46.80 7.68
N THR A 163 -3.24 -47.70 6.92
CA THR A 163 -3.73 -47.39 5.57
C THR A 163 -4.84 -46.33 5.60
N ILE A 164 -5.80 -46.47 6.52
CA ILE A 164 -6.88 -45.49 6.71
C ILE A 164 -6.31 -44.15 7.17
N ALA A 165 -5.40 -44.15 8.15
CA ALA A 165 -4.77 -42.94 8.67
C ALA A 165 -4.03 -42.18 7.57
N ILE A 166 -3.23 -42.86 6.74
CA ILE A 166 -2.51 -42.20 5.64
C ILE A 166 -3.46 -41.70 4.56
N LEU A 167 -4.55 -42.41 4.25
CA LEU A 167 -5.55 -41.92 3.30
C LEU A 167 -6.21 -40.63 3.81
N LEU A 168 -6.56 -40.57 5.10
CA LEU A 168 -7.08 -39.36 5.74
C LEU A 168 -6.05 -38.22 5.72
N MET A 169 -4.78 -38.51 6.01
CA MET A 169 -3.70 -37.53 5.92
C MET A 169 -3.54 -37.02 4.49
N LEU A 170 -3.65 -37.87 3.47
CA LEU A 170 -3.56 -37.46 2.06
C LEU A 170 -4.67 -36.47 1.71
N LEU A 171 -5.90 -36.70 2.16
CA LEU A 171 -7.02 -35.78 2.00
C LEU A 171 -6.80 -34.45 2.75
N ALA A 172 -6.31 -34.52 3.99
CA ALA A 172 -6.02 -33.34 4.82
C ALA A 172 -4.77 -32.56 4.38
N SER A 173 -3.85 -33.21 3.65
CA SER A 173 -2.53 -32.66 3.33
C SER A 173 -2.58 -31.39 2.49
N LYS A 174 -3.51 -31.32 1.53
CA LYS A 174 -3.67 -30.18 0.63
C LYS A 174 -4.16 -28.92 1.34
N PRO A 175 -5.28 -28.93 2.08
CA PRO A 175 -5.71 -27.77 2.84
C PRO A 175 -4.70 -27.39 3.93
N LEU A 176 -4.08 -28.36 4.59
CA LEU A 176 -3.06 -28.05 5.61
C LEU A 176 -1.86 -27.32 5.02
N THR A 177 -1.33 -27.79 3.88
CA THR A 177 -0.21 -27.12 3.20
C THR A 177 -0.56 -25.67 2.86
N ARG A 178 -1.76 -25.41 2.32
CA ARG A 178 -2.21 -24.04 2.01
C ARG A 178 -2.34 -23.18 3.26
N PHE A 179 -2.82 -23.76 4.35
CA PHE A 179 -3.00 -23.07 5.62
C PHE A 179 -1.65 -22.69 6.25
N VAL A 180 -0.72 -23.64 6.34
CA VAL A 180 0.64 -23.43 6.86
C VAL A 180 1.35 -22.34 6.05
N ASN A 181 1.28 -22.38 4.72
CA ASN A 181 1.92 -21.38 3.86
C ASN A 181 1.30 -19.98 3.99
N LYS A 182 0.02 -19.87 4.38
CA LYS A 182 -0.65 -18.59 4.59
C LYS A 182 -0.31 -17.96 5.95
N HIS A 183 0.24 -18.73 6.89
CA HIS A 183 0.48 -18.32 8.27
C HIS A 183 1.93 -18.59 8.70
N PRO A 184 2.88 -17.66 8.41
CA PRO A 184 4.30 -17.83 8.72
C PRO A 184 4.61 -18.11 10.20
N THR A 185 3.82 -17.57 11.12
CA THR A 185 3.98 -17.81 12.57
C THR A 185 3.77 -19.28 12.93
N ILE A 186 2.85 -19.96 12.23
CA ILE A 186 2.61 -21.41 12.39
C ILE A 186 3.82 -22.19 11.89
N VAL A 187 4.45 -21.78 10.79
CA VAL A 187 5.67 -22.43 10.28
C VAL A 187 6.78 -22.40 11.33
N ILE A 188 7.03 -21.23 11.95
CA ILE A 188 8.04 -21.07 13.02
C ILE A 188 7.70 -21.94 14.23
N LEU A 189 6.42 -21.98 14.64
CA LEU A 189 5.95 -22.85 15.71
C LEU A 189 6.24 -24.32 15.41
N CYS A 190 5.93 -24.78 14.20
CA CYS A 190 6.15 -26.16 13.79
C CYS A 190 7.63 -26.52 13.66
N LEU A 191 8.48 -25.60 13.19
CA LEU A 191 9.94 -25.79 13.21
C LEU A 191 10.47 -25.90 14.65
N SER A 192 9.88 -25.16 15.59
CA SER A 192 10.22 -25.25 17.01
C SER A 192 9.80 -26.60 17.61
N PHE A 193 8.63 -27.14 17.23
CA PHE A 193 8.23 -28.50 17.62
C PHE A 193 9.16 -29.55 17.03
N LEU A 194 9.56 -29.39 15.77
CA LEU A 194 10.49 -30.29 15.11
C LEU A 194 11.88 -30.27 15.80
N LEU A 195 12.34 -29.10 16.24
CA LEU A 195 13.55 -28.96 17.05
C LEU A 195 13.41 -29.71 18.39
N MET A 196 12.27 -29.54 19.07
CA MET A 196 11.99 -30.20 20.35
C MET A 196 11.89 -31.73 20.22
N ILE A 197 11.22 -32.23 19.18
CA ILE A 197 11.14 -33.66 18.87
C ILE A 197 12.53 -34.18 18.49
N GLY A 198 13.29 -33.44 17.66
CA GLY A 198 14.67 -33.77 17.33
C GLY A 198 15.56 -33.89 18.57
N PHE A 199 15.42 -32.97 19.52
CA PHE A 199 16.10 -33.04 20.82
C PHE A 199 15.66 -34.27 21.63
N SER A 200 14.36 -34.57 21.67
CA SER A 200 13.84 -35.76 22.36
C SER A 200 14.39 -37.06 21.76
N LEU A 201 14.48 -37.17 20.43
CA LEU A 201 15.04 -38.32 19.74
C LEU A 201 16.53 -38.52 20.07
N VAL A 202 17.29 -37.42 20.13
CA VAL A 202 18.70 -37.48 20.55
C VAL A 202 18.81 -37.93 22.00
N ALA A 203 17.99 -37.37 22.91
CA ALA A 203 17.98 -37.75 24.31
C ALA A 203 17.62 -39.23 24.51
N GLU A 204 16.57 -39.71 23.84
CA GLU A 204 16.14 -41.11 23.86
C GLU A 204 17.21 -42.05 23.32
N GLY A 205 17.93 -41.64 22.25
CA GLY A 205 19.03 -42.41 21.70
C GLY A 205 20.27 -42.52 22.62
N PHE A 206 20.40 -41.64 23.61
CA PHE A 206 21.36 -41.79 24.71
C PHE A 206 20.79 -42.55 25.93
N GLY A 207 19.55 -43.02 25.85
CA GLY A 207 18.84 -43.71 26.93
C GLY A 207 18.12 -42.78 27.91
N PHE A 208 18.10 -41.47 27.67
CA PHE A 208 17.32 -40.50 28.46
C PHE A 208 15.90 -40.41 27.92
N VAL A 209 15.00 -41.18 28.51
CA VAL A 209 13.58 -41.17 28.12
C VAL A 209 12.90 -39.91 28.67
N ILE A 210 12.57 -38.98 27.76
CA ILE A 210 11.76 -37.81 28.11
C ILE A 210 10.29 -38.23 28.12
N PRO A 211 9.54 -38.05 29.24
CA PRO A 211 8.13 -38.39 29.26
C PRO A 211 7.37 -37.55 28.23
N LYS A 212 6.73 -38.21 27.26
CA LYS A 212 6.05 -37.55 26.13
C LYS A 212 4.98 -36.55 26.55
N GLY A 213 4.40 -36.71 27.75
CA GLY A 213 3.47 -35.76 28.35
C GLY A 213 4.04 -34.34 28.47
N TYR A 214 5.34 -34.18 28.78
CA TYR A 214 5.97 -32.86 28.83
C TYR A 214 6.08 -32.23 27.44
N LEU A 215 6.40 -33.03 26.41
CA LEU A 215 6.44 -32.56 25.03
C LEU A 215 5.05 -32.11 24.56
N TYR A 216 4.02 -32.92 24.82
CA TYR A 216 2.64 -32.59 24.45
C TYR A 216 2.11 -31.38 25.22
N ALA A 217 2.48 -31.22 26.50
CA ALA A 217 2.14 -30.03 27.28
C ALA A 217 2.80 -28.77 26.72
N ALA A 218 4.09 -28.84 26.34
CA ALA A 218 4.80 -27.73 25.71
C ALA A 218 4.17 -27.36 24.36
N ILE A 219 3.93 -28.35 23.49
CA ILE A 219 3.25 -28.17 22.19
C ILE A 219 1.88 -27.54 22.39
N GLY A 220 1.05 -28.11 23.27
CA GLY A 220 -0.30 -27.63 23.56
C GLY A 220 -0.31 -26.20 24.09
N PHE A 221 0.59 -25.88 25.02
CA PHE A 221 0.75 -24.52 25.54
C PHE A 221 1.15 -23.54 24.43
N SER A 222 2.11 -23.89 23.59
CA SER A 222 2.54 -23.02 22.48
C SER A 222 1.43 -22.82 21.44
N VAL A 223 0.63 -23.85 21.13
CA VAL A 223 -0.55 -23.72 20.25
C VAL A 223 -1.59 -22.78 20.88
N VAL A 224 -1.86 -22.88 22.18
CA VAL A 224 -2.79 -21.98 22.88
C VAL A 224 -2.28 -20.54 22.84
N ILE A 225 -1.00 -20.32 23.12
CA ILE A 225 -0.37 -18.99 23.05
C ILE A 225 -0.44 -18.44 21.62
N GLU A 226 -0.16 -19.25 20.61
CA GLU A 226 -0.25 -18.83 19.21
C GLU A 226 -1.70 -18.54 18.80
N ALA A 227 -2.69 -19.31 19.28
CA ALA A 227 -4.10 -19.04 19.04
C ALA A 227 -4.54 -17.72 19.69
N LEU A 228 -4.10 -17.45 20.92
CA LEU A 228 -4.31 -16.17 21.60
C LEU A 228 -3.59 -15.02 20.87
N ASN A 229 -2.39 -15.25 20.36
CA ASN A 229 -1.63 -14.28 19.59
C ASN A 229 -2.32 -13.97 18.26
N GLN A 230 -2.81 -14.97 17.54
CA GLN A 230 -3.60 -14.77 16.32
C GLN A 230 -4.91 -14.04 16.59
N LEU A 231 -5.60 -14.35 17.69
CA LEU A 231 -6.79 -13.63 18.12
C LEU A 231 -6.46 -12.18 18.51
N ALA A 232 -5.35 -11.95 19.22
CA ALA A 232 -4.86 -10.63 19.56
C ALA A 232 -4.51 -9.84 18.30
N HIS A 233 -3.86 -10.45 17.31
CA HIS A 233 -3.60 -9.82 16.02
C HIS A 233 -4.88 -9.52 15.24
N PHE A 234 -5.88 -10.40 15.28
CA PHE A 234 -7.19 -10.15 14.67
C PHE A 234 -7.92 -8.99 15.37
N ASN A 235 -7.91 -8.96 16.71
CA ASN A 235 -8.46 -7.86 17.49
C ASN A 235 -7.70 -6.56 17.26
N ARG A 236 -6.37 -6.58 17.19
CA ARG A 236 -5.53 -5.42 16.89
C ARG A 236 -5.75 -4.93 15.47
N ARG A 237 -5.99 -5.81 14.49
CA ARG A 237 -6.45 -5.43 13.15
C ARG A 237 -7.82 -4.75 13.20
N ARG A 238 -8.74 -5.25 14.02
CA ARG A 238 -10.06 -4.64 14.22
C ARG A 238 -9.96 -3.25 14.88
N VAL A 239 -9.12 -3.10 15.89
CA VAL A 239 -8.86 -1.83 16.61
C VAL A 239 -8.06 -0.83 15.75
N LEU A 240 -7.03 -1.27 15.01
CA LEU A 240 -6.30 -0.42 14.05
C LEU A 240 -7.15 -0.07 12.81
N SER A 241 -8.19 -0.84 12.51
CA SER A 241 -9.21 -0.51 11.51
C SER A 241 -10.31 0.40 12.03
N ALA A 242 -10.52 0.42 13.35
CA ALA A 242 -11.36 1.42 14.01
C ALA A 242 -10.63 2.77 14.20
N GLY A 243 -9.30 2.77 14.27
CA GLY A 243 -8.48 3.96 14.57
C GLY A 243 -7.73 4.62 13.40
N ARG A 244 -7.79 4.08 12.17
CA ARG A 244 -7.26 4.76 10.98
C ARG A 244 -8.41 5.22 10.11
N PRO A 245 -8.63 6.54 9.93
CA PRO A 245 -9.71 7.04 9.10
C PRO A 245 -9.53 6.51 7.67
N LEU A 246 -10.61 6.01 7.07
CA LEU A 246 -10.65 5.46 5.71
C LEU A 246 -9.96 6.36 4.67
N ARG A 247 -9.94 7.68 4.92
CA ARG A 247 -9.27 8.74 4.17
C ARG A 247 -7.76 8.51 3.97
N GLN A 248 -7.03 8.01 4.97
CA GLN A 248 -5.59 7.74 4.86
C GLN A 248 -5.30 6.53 3.96
N ARG A 249 -6.18 5.51 3.98
CA ARG A 249 -6.00 4.26 3.22
C ARG A 249 -6.28 4.46 1.73
N THR A 250 -7.30 5.24 1.41
CA THR A 250 -7.62 5.61 0.01
C THR A 250 -6.61 6.60 -0.55
N ALA A 251 -6.13 7.57 0.23
CA ALA A 251 -5.05 8.45 -0.20
C ALA A 251 -3.76 7.69 -0.56
N GLU A 252 -3.36 6.71 0.25
CA GLU A 252 -2.17 5.90 -0.01
C GLU A 252 -2.34 4.97 -1.23
N ALA A 253 -3.53 4.42 -1.45
CA ALA A 253 -3.84 3.61 -2.63
C ALA A 253 -3.86 4.45 -3.93
N VAL A 254 -4.43 5.66 -3.87
CA VAL A 254 -4.43 6.63 -4.98
C VAL A 254 -3.00 7.11 -5.27
N LEU A 255 -2.20 7.41 -4.24
CA LEU A 255 -0.79 7.78 -4.39
C LEU A 255 0.06 6.64 -4.99
N ARG A 256 -0.26 5.37 -4.72
CA ARG A 256 0.42 4.22 -5.33
C ARG A 256 0.04 4.02 -6.79
N LEU A 257 -1.22 4.24 -7.15
CA LEU A 257 -1.70 4.19 -8.54
C LEU A 257 -1.11 5.32 -9.39
N LEU A 258 -0.96 6.52 -8.83
CA LEU A 258 -0.42 7.69 -9.51
C LEU A 258 1.10 7.68 -9.63
N ARG A 259 1.82 7.01 -8.72
CA ARG A 259 3.29 6.94 -8.76
C ARG A 259 3.85 6.00 -9.82
N GLY A 260 3.02 5.20 -10.50
CA GLY A 260 3.46 4.31 -11.60
C GLY A 260 4.56 3.32 -11.22
N ALA A 261 4.90 3.20 -9.93
CA ALA A 261 5.91 2.28 -9.43
C ALA A 261 5.22 0.98 -9.04
N ALA A 262 5.01 0.14 -10.05
CA ALA A 262 4.88 -1.29 -9.82
C ALA A 262 6.25 -1.83 -9.37
N GLU A 263 6.67 -1.51 -8.14
CA GLU A 263 7.53 -2.42 -7.40
C GLU A 263 6.62 -3.39 -6.68
N PRO A 264 6.67 -4.70 -7.00
CA PRO A 264 5.95 -5.72 -6.25
C PRO A 264 6.67 -5.92 -4.92
N ALA A 265 6.58 -4.95 -4.01
CA ALA A 265 6.81 -5.21 -2.61
C ALA A 265 5.66 -6.13 -2.16
N GLU A 266 6.00 -7.39 -1.89
CA GLU A 266 5.16 -8.50 -1.47
C GLU A 266 3.91 -8.03 -0.71
N LEU A 267 2.80 -7.95 -1.45
CA LEU A 267 1.50 -7.68 -0.87
C LEU A 267 1.00 -8.97 -0.22
N ASP A 268 1.03 -8.97 1.11
CA ASP A 268 0.32 -9.90 1.99
C ASP A 268 -1.10 -10.12 1.42
N ALA A 269 -1.49 -11.39 1.24
CA ALA A 269 -2.73 -11.85 0.61
C ALA A 269 -4.03 -11.37 1.32
N LYS A 270 -3.88 -10.51 2.33
CA LYS A 270 -4.92 -9.85 3.13
C LYS A 270 -5.41 -8.53 2.55
N THR A 271 -4.66 -7.90 1.64
CA THR A 271 -5.05 -6.56 1.13
C THR A 271 -5.86 -6.66 -0.17
N SER A 272 -5.56 -7.65 -1.02
CA SER A 272 -6.28 -7.87 -2.28
C SER A 272 -7.74 -8.29 -2.08
N SER A 273 -8.06 -9.02 -1.00
CA SER A 273 -9.43 -9.44 -0.69
C SER A 273 -10.31 -8.35 -0.07
N LEU A 274 -9.73 -7.25 0.39
CA LEU A 274 -10.48 -6.13 0.99
C LEU A 274 -10.93 -5.09 -0.03
N ILE A 275 -10.38 -5.14 -1.25
CA ILE A 275 -10.68 -4.21 -2.34
C ILE A 275 -11.91 -4.69 -3.15
N ALA A 276 -12.25 -5.98 -3.06
CA ALA A 276 -13.31 -6.58 -3.86
C ALA A 276 -14.74 -6.31 -3.34
N ASP A 277 -14.91 -5.75 -2.13
CA ASP A 277 -16.17 -5.86 -1.38
C ASP A 277 -16.74 -4.52 -0.85
N SER A 278 -16.28 -3.36 -1.36
CA SER A 278 -16.80 -2.07 -0.91
C SER A 278 -17.27 -1.19 -2.07
N ASP A 279 -18.58 -0.97 -2.13
CA ASP A 279 -19.28 -0.05 -3.03
C ASP A 279 -18.59 1.32 -3.09
N ALA A 280 -18.06 1.63 -4.28
CA ALA A 280 -17.17 2.77 -4.54
C ALA A 280 -17.87 4.16 -4.57
N SER A 281 -19.12 4.28 -4.13
CA SER A 281 -19.95 5.45 -4.45
C SER A 281 -20.12 6.52 -3.36
N MET A 282 -19.61 6.36 -2.13
CA MET A 282 -19.90 7.33 -1.04
C MET A 282 -18.75 7.72 -0.07
N LEU A 283 -17.47 7.67 -0.46
CA LEU A 283 -16.36 7.86 0.51
C LEU A 283 -15.74 9.27 0.57
N PHE A 284 -15.96 10.14 -0.41
CA PHE A 284 -15.48 11.53 -0.41
C PHE A 284 -16.56 12.48 -0.88
N ASN A 285 -16.72 13.61 -0.20
CA ASN A 285 -17.60 14.66 -0.68
C ASN A 285 -17.03 15.28 -1.97
N ARG A 286 -17.85 16.02 -2.74
CA ARG A 286 -17.43 16.57 -4.04
C ARG A 286 -16.25 17.55 -3.90
N GLN A 287 -16.18 18.30 -2.79
CA GLN A 287 -15.13 19.30 -2.53
C GLN A 287 -13.77 18.66 -2.21
N GLU A 288 -13.74 17.59 -1.43
CA GLU A 288 -12.52 16.85 -1.08
C GLU A 288 -11.90 16.18 -2.32
N ARG A 289 -12.73 15.63 -3.21
CA ARG A 289 -12.24 15.06 -4.48
C ARG A 289 -11.63 16.14 -5.37
N ALA A 290 -12.24 17.32 -5.42
CA ALA A 290 -11.71 18.46 -6.17
C ALA A 290 -10.37 18.94 -5.60
N MET A 291 -10.27 19.08 -4.28
CA MET A 291 -9.01 19.46 -3.61
C MET A 291 -7.89 18.45 -3.91
N ILE A 292 -8.15 17.15 -3.81
CA ILE A 292 -7.16 16.11 -4.12
C ILE A 292 -6.72 16.20 -5.58
N ALA A 293 -7.66 16.36 -6.52
CA ALA A 293 -7.34 16.52 -7.94
C ALA A 293 -6.46 17.74 -8.20
N ARG A 294 -6.76 18.89 -7.56
CA ARG A 294 -5.97 20.11 -7.70
C ARG A 294 -4.56 19.97 -7.13
N VAL A 295 -4.39 19.38 -5.94
CA VAL A 295 -3.06 19.11 -5.35
C VAL A 295 -2.19 18.24 -6.26
N LEU A 296 -2.79 17.22 -6.88
CA LEU A 296 -2.07 16.35 -7.82
C LEU A 296 -1.66 17.08 -9.10
N GLY A 297 -2.48 18.03 -9.57
CA GLY A 297 -2.16 18.88 -10.72
C GLY A 297 -1.15 20.00 -10.44
N MET A 298 -0.93 20.39 -9.19
CA MET A 298 -0.02 21.50 -8.85
C MET A 298 1.42 21.31 -9.32
N GLY A 299 1.89 20.06 -9.43
CA GLY A 299 3.25 19.78 -9.92
C GLY A 299 3.48 20.14 -11.38
N GLN A 300 2.40 20.30 -12.16
CA GLN A 300 2.43 20.63 -13.58
C GLN A 300 1.95 22.06 -13.86
N ARG A 301 1.40 22.76 -12.86
CA ARG A 301 0.93 24.15 -12.98
C ARG A 301 2.03 25.13 -12.64
N HIS A 302 2.06 26.23 -13.37
CA HIS A 302 3.02 27.32 -13.17
C HIS A 302 2.36 28.54 -12.51
N VAL A 303 3.20 29.39 -11.92
CA VAL A 303 2.79 30.62 -11.23
C VAL A 303 2.03 31.57 -12.16
N ASN A 304 2.38 31.65 -13.44
CA ASN A 304 1.69 32.49 -14.43
C ASN A 304 0.20 32.15 -14.62
N SER A 305 -0.24 30.95 -14.25
CA SER A 305 -1.64 30.51 -14.36
C SER A 305 -2.55 31.04 -13.24
N ILE A 306 -1.97 31.62 -12.19
CA ILE A 306 -2.70 32.09 -11.00
C ILE A 306 -2.32 33.51 -10.59
N MET A 307 -1.32 34.10 -11.23
CA MET A 307 -0.85 35.44 -10.92
C MET A 307 -1.91 36.49 -11.23
N THR A 308 -1.90 37.57 -10.46
CA THR A 308 -2.58 38.81 -10.89
C THR A 308 -1.70 39.47 -11.93
N SER A 309 -2.18 39.52 -13.17
CA SER A 309 -1.46 40.15 -14.29
C SER A 309 -1.14 41.60 -13.98
N ARG A 310 0.00 42.10 -14.46
CA ARG A 310 0.48 43.48 -14.25
C ARG A 310 -0.55 44.58 -14.54
N HIS A 311 -1.50 44.34 -15.45
CA HIS A 311 -2.55 45.29 -15.81
C HIS A 311 -3.65 45.41 -14.74
N ASP A 312 -3.76 44.39 -13.89
CA ASP A 312 -4.77 44.27 -12.85
C ASP A 312 -4.20 44.54 -11.45
N VAL A 313 -2.91 44.89 -11.35
CA VAL A 313 -2.26 45.20 -10.07
C VAL A 313 -2.41 46.68 -9.75
N ASP A 314 -3.11 46.95 -8.66
CA ASP A 314 -3.18 48.30 -8.08
C ASP A 314 -1.79 48.79 -7.65
N HIS A 315 -1.44 49.99 -8.09
CA HIS A 315 -0.15 50.61 -7.82
C HIS A 315 -0.27 52.11 -7.53
N ILE A 316 0.75 52.63 -6.86
CA ILE A 316 0.92 54.06 -6.58
C ILE A 316 2.17 54.53 -7.29
N ASP A 317 2.01 55.53 -8.17
CA ASP A 317 3.14 56.22 -8.78
C ASP A 317 3.62 57.33 -7.85
N LEU A 318 4.91 57.35 -7.54
CA LEU A 318 5.54 58.39 -6.72
C LEU A 318 5.56 59.77 -7.39
N SER A 319 5.26 59.81 -8.68
CA SER A 319 5.19 61.02 -9.50
C SER A 319 3.84 61.73 -9.40
N ASP A 320 2.81 61.04 -8.89
CA ASP A 320 1.46 61.57 -8.75
C ASP A 320 1.42 62.69 -7.70
N ASP A 321 0.39 63.55 -7.76
CA ASP A 321 0.20 64.60 -6.77
C ASP A 321 0.03 63.99 -5.37
N PRO A 322 0.65 64.55 -4.31
CA PRO A 322 0.55 63.98 -2.96
C PRO A 322 -0.88 63.81 -2.44
N ALA A 323 -1.83 64.63 -2.87
CA ALA A 323 -3.23 64.47 -2.50
C ALA A 323 -3.87 63.25 -3.18
N GLU A 324 -3.48 62.95 -4.42
CA GLU A 324 -3.93 61.76 -5.16
C GLU A 324 -3.34 60.48 -4.54
N ILE A 325 -2.05 60.49 -4.23
CA ILE A 325 -1.37 59.38 -3.52
C ILE A 325 -2.10 59.07 -2.22
N MET A 326 -2.39 60.09 -1.41
CA MET A 326 -3.12 59.92 -0.15
C MET A 326 -4.54 59.37 -0.37
N SER A 327 -5.25 59.84 -1.40
CA SER A 327 -6.57 59.31 -1.74
C SER A 327 -6.53 57.85 -2.17
N ARG A 328 -5.47 57.40 -2.87
CA ARG A 328 -5.29 56.00 -3.24
C ARG A 328 -4.92 55.14 -2.04
N LEU A 329 -4.09 55.65 -1.13
CA LEU A 329 -3.76 54.99 0.14
C LEU A 329 -5.01 54.78 1.02
N ASP A 330 -5.90 55.78 1.10
CA ASP A 330 -7.12 55.71 1.90
C ASP A 330 -8.14 54.69 1.38
N ARG A 331 -8.21 54.52 0.05
CA ARG A 331 -9.10 53.55 -0.61
C ARG A 331 -8.50 52.15 -0.74
N ASN A 332 -7.22 51.98 -0.38
CA ASN A 332 -6.51 50.74 -0.57
C ASN A 332 -7.02 49.65 0.39
N GLN A 333 -7.24 48.45 -0.13
CA GLN A 333 -7.71 47.30 0.64
C GLN A 333 -6.63 46.23 0.83
N HIS A 334 -5.40 46.51 0.43
CA HIS A 334 -4.32 45.53 0.36
C HIS A 334 -3.25 45.78 1.42
N THR A 335 -2.65 44.72 1.94
CA THR A 335 -1.58 44.86 2.95
C THR A 335 -0.24 45.32 2.35
N ARG A 336 -0.05 45.10 1.05
CA ARG A 336 1.15 45.46 0.29
C ARG A 336 0.74 46.28 -0.92
N ILE A 337 1.45 47.38 -1.12
CA ILE A 337 1.17 48.34 -2.18
C ILE A 337 2.35 48.34 -3.14
N LEU A 338 2.08 48.18 -4.43
CA LEU A 338 3.07 48.27 -5.50
C LEU A 338 3.42 49.74 -5.72
N ILE A 339 4.72 50.05 -5.78
CA ILE A 339 5.22 51.41 -6.00
C ILE A 339 5.94 51.49 -7.34
N THR A 340 5.58 52.48 -8.15
CA THR A 340 6.20 52.81 -9.45
C THR A 340 6.78 54.23 -9.43
N ASP A 341 7.65 54.56 -10.39
CA ASP A 341 8.24 55.91 -10.53
C ASP A 341 8.41 56.25 -12.01
N HIS A 342 7.59 57.17 -12.52
CA HIS A 342 7.55 57.70 -13.90
C HIS A 342 7.40 56.67 -15.03
N SER A 343 7.56 55.39 -14.73
CA SER A 343 7.62 54.25 -15.63
C SER A 343 6.70 53.15 -15.11
N SER A 344 6.19 52.32 -16.02
CA SER A 344 5.33 51.19 -15.66
C SER A 344 6.11 50.01 -15.03
N GLU A 345 7.39 50.20 -14.68
CA GLU A 345 8.20 49.22 -13.97
C GLU A 345 8.11 49.45 -12.45
N PRO A 346 7.86 48.39 -11.67
CA PRO A 346 7.75 48.50 -10.22
C PRO A 346 9.11 48.67 -9.56
N LEU A 347 9.23 49.68 -8.70
CA LEU A 347 10.40 49.86 -7.82
C LEU A 347 10.42 48.84 -6.68
N GLY A 348 9.25 48.36 -6.26
CA GLY A 348 9.10 47.40 -5.17
C GLY A 348 7.76 47.53 -4.48
N VAL A 349 7.69 47.08 -3.23
CA VAL A 349 6.45 47.10 -2.44
C VAL A 349 6.64 47.80 -1.10
N VAL A 350 5.58 48.46 -0.64
CA VAL A 350 5.49 49.06 0.70
C VAL A 350 4.43 48.31 1.50
N HIS A 351 4.74 47.99 2.76
CA HIS A 351 3.81 47.34 3.67
C HIS A 351 2.99 48.39 4.43
N VAL A 352 1.66 48.24 4.50
CA VAL A 352 0.79 49.23 5.14
C VAL A 352 1.13 49.45 6.63
N ILE A 353 1.57 48.40 7.34
CA ILE A 353 2.06 48.53 8.73
C ILE A 353 3.25 49.51 8.84
N ASP A 354 4.15 49.55 7.86
CA ASP A 354 5.30 50.46 7.90
C ASP A 354 4.85 51.92 7.72
N LEU A 355 3.82 52.15 6.90
CA LEU A 355 3.18 53.46 6.75
C LEU A 355 2.49 53.92 8.03
N LEU A 356 1.75 53.01 8.68
CA LEU A 356 1.13 53.27 9.97
C LEU A 356 2.18 53.62 11.03
N HIS A 357 3.30 52.91 11.05
CA HIS A 357 4.40 53.20 11.98
C HIS A 357 5.00 54.61 11.77
N GLN A 358 5.22 55.05 10.53
CA GLN A 358 5.68 56.42 10.26
C GLN A 358 4.65 57.48 10.70
N SER A 359 3.37 57.23 10.42
CA SER A 359 2.27 58.14 10.80
C SER A 359 2.17 58.30 12.31
N LEU A 360 2.25 57.20 13.07
CA LEU A 360 2.18 57.21 14.54
C LEU A 360 3.35 57.98 15.20
N HIS A 361 4.50 58.07 14.54
CA HIS A 361 5.68 58.80 15.05
C HIS A 361 5.75 60.26 14.56
N ASN A 362 4.68 60.79 13.95
CA ASN A 362 4.62 62.13 13.35
C ASN A 362 5.72 62.40 12.31
N ASN A 363 6.21 61.36 11.64
CA ASN A 363 7.10 61.54 10.49
C ASN A 363 6.28 61.91 9.25
N SER A 364 6.87 62.70 8.34
CA SER A 364 6.34 62.83 6.99
C SER A 364 6.36 61.45 6.33
N LEU A 365 5.25 61.06 5.70
CA LEU A 365 5.15 59.80 4.95
C LEU A 365 6.16 59.82 3.80
N ASP A 366 7.23 59.07 3.95
CA ASP A 366 8.24 58.88 2.92
C ASP A 366 8.13 57.46 2.39
N LEU A 367 7.38 57.32 1.29
CA LEU A 367 7.17 56.05 0.61
C LEU A 367 8.49 55.48 0.08
N ARG A 368 9.40 56.32 -0.44
CA ARG A 368 10.68 55.89 -1.03
C ARG A 368 11.55 55.18 0.00
N ALA A 369 11.57 55.67 1.24
CA ALA A 369 12.33 55.07 2.34
C ALA A 369 11.78 53.70 2.80
N LEU A 370 10.52 53.38 2.46
CA LEU A 370 9.86 52.14 2.88
C LEU A 370 9.81 51.06 1.81
N ILE A 371 10.28 51.35 0.59
CA ILE A 371 10.27 50.40 -0.52
C ILE A 371 11.13 49.19 -0.18
N ARG A 372 10.56 47.99 -0.33
CA ARG A 372 11.27 46.72 -0.20
C ARG A 372 11.16 45.93 -1.50
N GLN A 373 12.24 45.24 -1.85
CA GLN A 373 12.23 44.28 -2.95
C GLN A 373 11.56 42.98 -2.49
N PRO A 374 10.45 42.56 -3.12
CA PRO A 374 9.80 41.30 -2.80
C PRO A 374 10.59 40.11 -3.36
N LEU A 375 10.16 38.90 -3.00
CA LEU A 375 10.64 37.67 -3.62
C LEU A 375 10.30 37.69 -5.13
N VAL A 376 11.17 37.14 -5.97
CA VAL A 376 10.97 37.13 -7.43
C VAL A 376 10.90 35.69 -7.91
N PHE A 377 9.86 35.39 -8.68
CA PHE A 377 9.64 34.11 -9.34
C PHE A 377 9.72 34.24 -10.85
N PRO A 378 10.39 33.32 -11.56
CA PRO A 378 10.23 33.23 -13.00
C PRO A 378 8.81 32.76 -13.33
N GLU A 379 8.24 33.23 -14.44
CA GLU A 379 6.87 32.92 -14.88
C GLU A 379 6.57 31.40 -14.96
N ARG A 380 7.60 30.59 -15.26
CA ARG A 380 7.52 29.13 -15.44
C ARG A 380 7.76 28.34 -14.14
N LEU A 381 7.89 29.01 -13.00
CA LEU A 381 8.07 28.33 -11.71
C LEU A 381 6.82 27.50 -11.38
N THR A 382 6.99 26.26 -10.94
CA THR A 382 5.85 25.41 -10.56
C THR A 382 5.23 25.87 -9.24
N LEU A 383 3.93 25.67 -9.07
CA LEU A 383 3.21 26.08 -7.84
C LEU A 383 3.77 25.40 -6.58
N LEU A 384 4.18 24.13 -6.68
CA LEU A 384 4.80 23.39 -5.57
C LEU A 384 6.14 24.02 -5.15
N GLN A 385 6.96 24.43 -6.12
CA GLN A 385 8.23 25.11 -5.85
C GLN A 385 8.00 26.52 -5.30
N ALA A 386 7.01 27.26 -5.81
CA ALA A 386 6.63 28.57 -5.30
C ALA A 386 6.20 28.49 -3.82
N LEU A 387 5.38 27.48 -3.46
CA LEU A 387 4.97 27.23 -2.07
C LEU A 387 6.18 26.99 -1.15
N GLU A 388 7.13 26.18 -1.61
CA GLU A 388 8.36 25.89 -0.86
C GLU A 388 9.25 27.13 -0.72
N GLN A 389 9.38 27.94 -1.77
CA GLN A 389 10.15 29.20 -1.72
C GLN A 389 9.49 30.22 -0.79
N PHE A 390 8.17 30.37 -0.81
CA PHE A 390 7.46 31.19 0.17
C PHE A 390 7.71 30.73 1.61
N ARG A 391 7.68 29.42 1.84
CA ARG A 391 7.94 28.81 3.15
C ARG A 391 9.37 29.07 3.64
N GLN A 392 10.37 28.98 2.76
CA GLN A 392 11.77 29.22 3.08
C GLN A 392 12.09 30.71 3.30
N ALA A 393 11.52 31.58 2.47
CA ALA A 393 11.73 33.02 2.54
C ALA A 393 10.90 33.72 3.64
N HIS A 394 9.99 32.98 4.29
CA HIS A 394 9.08 33.52 5.32
C HIS A 394 8.30 34.76 4.85
N THR A 395 7.92 34.80 3.57
CA THR A 395 7.12 35.86 2.95
C THR A 395 5.89 35.27 2.25
N HIS A 396 4.91 36.11 1.97
CA HIS A 396 3.64 35.72 1.37
C HIS A 396 3.35 36.46 0.06
N PHE A 397 4.34 37.15 -0.50
CA PHE A 397 4.17 37.99 -1.68
C PHE A 397 5.43 37.91 -2.55
N ALA A 398 5.23 37.72 -3.85
CA ALA A 398 6.30 37.65 -4.84
C ALA A 398 5.90 38.36 -6.14
N PHE A 399 6.90 38.90 -6.83
CA PHE A 399 6.80 39.32 -8.23
C PHE A 399 7.00 38.13 -9.14
N VAL A 400 6.30 38.16 -10.27
CA VAL A 400 6.48 37.22 -11.38
C VAL A 400 7.14 37.97 -12.51
N VAL A 401 8.25 37.44 -13.02
CA VAL A 401 9.03 38.06 -14.08
C VAL A 401 9.20 37.15 -15.30
N ASP A 402 9.31 37.77 -16.47
CA ASP A 402 9.67 37.12 -17.73
C ASP A 402 11.16 36.73 -17.76
N GLU A 403 11.64 36.20 -18.90
CA GLU A 403 13.07 35.84 -19.04
C GLU A 403 14.02 37.05 -19.15
N PHE A 404 13.48 38.25 -19.37
CA PHE A 404 14.23 39.49 -19.53
C PHE A 404 14.27 40.32 -18.23
N GLY A 405 13.54 39.90 -17.19
CA GLY A 405 13.45 40.55 -15.88
C GLY A 405 12.31 41.57 -15.76
N SER A 406 11.41 41.66 -16.75
CA SER A 406 10.22 42.52 -16.71
C SER A 406 9.16 41.90 -15.80
N MET A 407 8.44 42.74 -15.04
CA MET A 407 7.33 42.25 -14.20
C MET A 407 6.09 41.95 -15.05
N GLU A 408 5.65 40.68 -15.01
CA GLU A 408 4.44 40.17 -15.67
C GLU A 408 3.24 40.15 -14.73
N GLY A 409 3.49 40.03 -13.42
CA GLY A 409 2.43 40.07 -12.42
C GLY A 409 2.93 39.88 -11.00
N VAL A 410 1.98 39.67 -10.09
CA VAL A 410 2.24 39.38 -8.67
C VAL A 410 1.51 38.12 -8.25
N VAL A 411 2.08 37.40 -7.29
CA VAL A 411 1.46 36.20 -6.69
C VAL A 411 1.63 36.22 -5.18
N THR A 412 0.62 35.76 -4.47
CA THR A 412 0.64 35.60 -3.02
C THR A 412 0.60 34.15 -2.59
N LEU A 413 0.99 33.88 -1.35
CA LEU A 413 0.81 32.56 -0.75
C LEU A 413 -0.68 32.15 -0.71
N SER A 414 -1.57 33.12 -0.52
CA SER A 414 -3.02 32.89 -0.53
C SER A 414 -3.50 32.38 -1.89
N ASP A 415 -3.03 32.98 -2.99
CA ASP A 415 -3.39 32.51 -4.34
C ASP A 415 -2.95 31.05 -4.57
N VAL A 416 -1.73 30.70 -4.13
CA VAL A 416 -1.23 29.31 -4.21
C VAL A 416 -2.07 28.37 -3.37
N MET A 417 -2.45 28.77 -2.16
CA MET A 417 -3.29 27.95 -1.27
C MET A 417 -4.73 27.80 -1.78
N GLU A 418 -5.25 28.83 -2.46
CA GLU A 418 -6.59 28.80 -3.05
C GLU A 418 -6.68 27.80 -4.20
N THR A 419 -5.59 27.59 -4.97
CA THR A 419 -5.57 26.51 -5.96
C THR A 419 -5.79 25.13 -5.34
N ILE A 420 -5.42 24.92 -4.07
CA ILE A 420 -5.69 23.68 -3.35
C ILE A 420 -7.14 23.69 -2.85
N ALA A 421 -7.46 24.67 -2.02
CA ALA A 421 -8.71 24.73 -1.28
C ALA A 421 -9.94 24.93 -2.17
N GLY A 422 -9.77 25.55 -3.35
CA GLY A 422 -10.86 26.20 -4.07
C GLY A 422 -11.30 27.47 -3.35
N ASN A 423 -12.40 28.05 -3.82
CA ASN A 423 -12.90 29.37 -3.44
C ASN A 423 -12.99 29.51 -1.91
N LEU A 424 -12.01 30.20 -1.33
CA LEU A 424 -12.07 30.63 0.07
C LEU A 424 -12.79 31.97 0.06
N PRO A 425 -13.77 32.21 0.95
CA PRO A 425 -14.35 33.54 1.09
C PRO A 425 -13.23 34.51 1.48
N ASN A 426 -13.05 35.58 0.69
CA ASN A 426 -12.11 36.64 1.03
C ASN A 426 -12.60 37.40 2.27
N GLU A 427 -11.72 38.20 2.90
CA GLU A 427 -12.05 38.97 4.12
C GLU A 427 -13.25 39.94 3.93
N ALA A 428 -13.60 40.28 2.69
CA ALA A 428 -14.78 41.06 2.33
C ALA A 428 -16.10 40.25 2.27
N GLY A 429 -16.07 38.94 2.53
CA GLY A 429 -17.24 38.05 2.42
C GLY A 429 -17.67 37.75 0.98
N GLU A 430 -16.97 38.30 -0.01
CA GLU A 430 -17.15 38.03 -1.43
C GLU A 430 -16.31 36.80 -1.83
N ILE A 431 -16.90 35.96 -2.69
CA ILE A 431 -16.23 34.81 -3.30
C ILE A 431 -15.18 35.35 -4.27
N ASP A 432 -13.93 34.86 -4.25
CA ASP A 432 -12.96 35.20 -5.30
C ASP A 432 -13.55 34.80 -6.65
N ALA A 433 -13.85 35.83 -7.45
CA ALA A 433 -14.56 35.69 -8.70
C ALA A 433 -13.79 34.77 -9.67
N ARG A 434 -12.45 34.68 -9.55
CA ARG A 434 -11.58 33.92 -10.47
C ARG A 434 -11.92 32.43 -10.54
N TYR A 435 -12.54 31.84 -9.52
CA TYR A 435 -12.88 30.41 -9.50
C TYR A 435 -14.39 30.12 -9.51
N ASP A 436 -15.24 31.11 -9.82
CA ASP A 436 -16.69 30.91 -9.90
C ASP A 436 -17.09 30.17 -11.19
N ILE A 437 -17.71 29.00 -11.03
CA ILE A 437 -18.38 28.26 -12.11
C ILE A 437 -19.73 27.73 -11.65
N GLN A 438 -20.79 28.14 -12.35
CA GLN A 438 -22.17 27.75 -12.08
C GLN A 438 -22.62 26.74 -13.13
N ILE A 439 -23.11 25.59 -12.67
CA ILE A 439 -23.66 24.53 -13.53
C ILE A 439 -25.18 24.76 -13.63
N GLN A 440 -25.66 25.17 -14.80
CA GLN A 440 -27.09 25.46 -15.01
C GLN A 440 -27.88 24.26 -15.57
N GLY A 441 -27.19 23.26 -16.16
CA GLY A 441 -27.82 22.05 -16.68
C GLY A 441 -26.79 21.12 -17.34
N GLU A 442 -27.24 19.99 -17.89
CA GLU A 442 -26.36 19.13 -18.69
C GLU A 442 -25.87 19.90 -19.92
N GLY A 443 -24.55 20.13 -20.02
CA GLY A 443 -23.98 20.85 -21.15
C GLY A 443 -24.01 22.38 -21.04
N HIS A 444 -24.41 22.96 -19.92
CA HIS A 444 -24.52 24.42 -19.76
C HIS A 444 -23.83 24.93 -18.49
N TRP A 445 -22.84 25.79 -18.68
CA TRP A 445 -22.02 26.36 -17.61
C TRP A 445 -21.91 27.87 -17.75
N ILE A 446 -21.77 28.57 -16.64
CA ILE A 446 -21.35 29.97 -16.59
C ILE A 446 -20.09 30.04 -15.75
N ALA A 447 -18.98 30.45 -16.34
CA ALA A 447 -17.68 30.54 -15.67
C ALA A 447 -17.16 31.98 -15.66
N ASN A 448 -16.32 32.31 -14.68
CA ASN A 448 -15.60 33.57 -14.69
C ASN A 448 -14.53 33.59 -15.80
N GLY A 449 -14.35 34.74 -16.46
CA GLY A 449 -13.32 34.89 -17.49
C GLY A 449 -11.89 34.68 -16.96
N HIS A 450 -11.63 34.97 -15.69
CA HIS A 450 -10.31 34.76 -15.08
C HIS A 450 -10.08 33.31 -14.65
N MET A 451 -11.04 32.41 -14.85
CA MET A 451 -10.91 31.01 -14.48
C MET A 451 -9.72 30.36 -15.20
N PRO A 452 -8.76 29.77 -14.47
CA PRO A 452 -7.67 29.02 -15.09
C PRO A 452 -8.22 27.86 -15.92
N LEU A 453 -7.69 27.69 -17.13
CA LEU A 453 -8.18 26.67 -18.06
C LEU A 453 -8.01 25.24 -17.52
N ASP A 454 -6.99 25.02 -16.69
CA ASP A 454 -6.74 23.71 -16.05
C ASP A 454 -7.83 23.37 -15.02
N ASP A 455 -8.39 24.39 -14.34
CA ASP A 455 -9.52 24.22 -13.43
C ASP A 455 -10.83 24.05 -14.21
N LEU A 456 -11.00 24.78 -15.31
CA LEU A 456 -12.14 24.63 -16.21
C LEU A 456 -12.19 23.24 -16.86
N ALA A 457 -11.03 22.64 -17.16
CA ALA A 457 -10.89 21.31 -17.74
C ALA A 457 -11.49 20.18 -16.89
N LEU A 458 -11.66 20.40 -15.58
CA LEU A 458 -12.36 19.47 -14.68
C LEU A 458 -13.86 19.36 -14.98
N TYR A 459 -14.44 20.38 -15.62
CA TYR A 459 -15.86 20.48 -15.93
C TYR A 459 -16.14 20.35 -17.43
N VAL A 460 -15.28 20.95 -18.27
CA VAL A 460 -15.47 21.08 -19.72
C VAL A 460 -14.23 20.59 -20.44
N LYS A 461 -14.35 19.59 -21.32
CA LYS A 461 -13.23 19.06 -22.11
C LYS A 461 -13.02 19.90 -23.38
N LEU A 462 -12.50 21.11 -23.22
CA LEU A 462 -12.21 21.98 -24.35
C LEU A 462 -11.00 21.45 -25.16
N PRO A 463 -11.04 21.45 -26.51
CA PRO A 463 -9.87 21.19 -27.34
C PRO A 463 -8.87 22.35 -27.23
N LEU A 464 -7.83 22.19 -26.42
CA LEU A 464 -6.82 23.21 -26.14
C LEU A 464 -5.46 22.79 -26.73
N ASP A 465 -4.73 23.76 -27.29
CA ASP A 465 -3.39 23.55 -27.85
C ASP A 465 -2.36 23.30 -26.73
N GLU A 466 -1.42 22.36 -26.94
CA GLU A 466 -0.38 22.02 -25.95
C GLU A 466 0.67 23.14 -25.75
N GLN A 467 0.91 23.98 -26.77
CA GLN A 467 1.82 25.12 -26.75
C GLN A 467 1.02 26.43 -26.85
N ARG A 468 0.34 26.77 -25.76
CA ARG A 468 -0.49 27.98 -25.65
C ARG A 468 0.16 29.01 -24.73
N ASP A 469 0.07 30.29 -25.11
CA ASP A 469 0.57 31.43 -24.32
C ASP A 469 -0.51 31.99 -23.37
N TYR A 470 -1.72 31.45 -23.43
CA TYR A 470 -2.85 31.85 -22.59
C TYR A 470 -3.18 30.78 -21.54
N HIS A 471 -3.53 31.21 -20.34
CA HIS A 471 -3.79 30.31 -19.20
C HIS A 471 -5.20 30.43 -18.59
N THR A 472 -5.97 31.46 -18.97
CA THR A 472 -7.32 31.73 -18.46
C THR A 472 -8.37 31.65 -19.57
N LEU A 473 -9.65 31.55 -19.19
CA LEU A 473 -10.77 31.55 -20.14
C LEU A 473 -10.85 32.85 -20.96
N ALA A 474 -10.59 33.99 -20.34
CA ALA A 474 -10.53 35.29 -21.00
C ALA A 474 -9.34 35.34 -21.97
N GLY A 475 -8.18 34.83 -21.57
CA GLY A 475 -7.01 34.72 -22.43
C GLY A 475 -7.28 33.87 -23.67
N LEU A 476 -7.97 32.73 -23.51
CA LEU A 476 -8.41 31.89 -24.63
C LEU A 476 -9.31 32.66 -25.61
N LEU A 477 -10.31 33.39 -25.10
CA LEU A 477 -11.22 34.17 -25.94
C LEU A 477 -10.48 35.28 -26.70
N MET A 478 -9.61 36.02 -26.01
CA MET A 478 -8.82 37.09 -26.63
C MET A 478 -7.82 36.57 -27.64
N ASP A 479 -7.18 35.42 -27.38
CA ASP A 479 -6.26 34.77 -28.31
C ASP A 479 -6.99 34.31 -29.59
N LYS A 480 -8.13 33.63 -29.44
CA LYS A 480 -8.85 33.12 -30.63
C LYS A 480 -9.59 34.22 -31.40
N LEU A 481 -10.07 35.27 -30.74
CA LEU A 481 -10.76 36.39 -31.39
C LEU A 481 -9.79 37.50 -31.83
N GLN A 482 -8.55 37.53 -31.32
CA GLN A 482 -7.53 38.55 -31.58
C GLN A 482 -7.94 39.99 -31.19
N HIS A 483 -8.96 40.13 -30.34
CA HIS A 483 -9.39 41.38 -29.74
C HIS A 483 -10.14 41.11 -28.43
N ILE A 484 -10.50 42.19 -27.72
CA ILE A 484 -11.35 42.10 -26.53
C ILE A 484 -12.81 41.94 -27.01
N PRO A 485 -13.48 40.82 -26.70
CA PRO A 485 -14.83 40.58 -27.18
C PRO A 485 -15.86 41.52 -26.55
N GLN A 486 -16.93 41.82 -27.28
CA GLN A 486 -18.08 42.55 -26.76
C GLN A 486 -19.05 41.62 -26.05
N GLU A 487 -19.97 42.15 -25.22
CA GLU A 487 -21.03 41.34 -24.62
C GLU A 487 -21.94 40.73 -25.70
N GLY A 488 -22.21 39.43 -25.57
CA GLY A 488 -23.02 38.65 -26.51
C GLY A 488 -22.22 38.01 -27.65
N GLU A 489 -20.94 38.30 -27.78
CA GLU A 489 -20.06 37.73 -28.79
C GLU A 489 -19.79 36.24 -28.53
N VAL A 490 -19.66 35.47 -29.61
CA VAL A 490 -19.64 34.01 -29.55
C VAL A 490 -18.41 33.44 -30.25
N LEU A 491 -17.72 32.53 -29.57
CA LEU A 491 -16.64 31.72 -30.11
C LEU A 491 -17.05 30.24 -30.13
N GLN A 492 -17.00 29.62 -31.31
CA GLN A 492 -17.18 28.16 -31.44
C GLN A 492 -15.83 27.46 -31.29
N LEU A 493 -15.75 26.45 -30.43
CA LEU A 493 -14.52 25.74 -30.12
C LEU A 493 -14.82 24.24 -29.93
N GLY A 494 -14.67 23.47 -31.02
CA GLY A 494 -15.15 22.08 -31.09
C GLY A 494 -16.66 21.99 -30.89
N ASP A 495 -17.09 21.10 -29.99
CA ASP A 495 -18.50 20.88 -29.63
C ASP A 495 -19.04 21.94 -28.66
N TYR A 496 -18.25 22.97 -28.34
CA TYR A 496 -18.60 23.98 -27.36
C TYR A 496 -18.75 25.37 -27.99
N LEU A 497 -19.81 26.06 -27.58
CA LEU A 497 -20.10 27.44 -27.92
C LEU A 497 -19.85 28.29 -26.67
N LEU A 498 -18.84 29.15 -26.72
CA LEU A 498 -18.50 30.10 -25.67
C LEU A 498 -19.10 31.46 -26.00
N ARG A 499 -19.95 32.01 -25.13
CA ARG A 499 -20.55 33.33 -25.28
C ARG A 499 -20.11 34.25 -24.16
N THR A 500 -19.62 35.43 -24.48
CA THR A 500 -19.34 36.47 -23.48
C THR A 500 -20.64 37.04 -22.94
N LEU A 501 -20.83 37.00 -21.62
CA LEU A 501 -22.05 37.53 -20.98
C LEU A 501 -21.84 38.92 -20.40
N GLN A 502 -20.67 39.16 -19.81
CA GLN A 502 -20.40 40.41 -19.08
C GLN A 502 -18.94 40.83 -19.31
N VAL A 503 -18.74 42.07 -19.76
CA VAL A 503 -17.42 42.65 -20.00
C VAL A 503 -17.36 44.02 -19.32
N GLU A 504 -16.46 44.19 -18.34
CA GLU A 504 -16.31 45.44 -17.58
C GLU A 504 -14.88 45.94 -17.67
N ASN A 505 -14.69 47.23 -17.98
CA ASN A 505 -13.37 47.85 -18.08
C ASN A 505 -12.38 47.07 -18.97
N HIS A 506 -12.86 46.54 -20.10
CA HIS A 506 -12.10 45.68 -21.03
C HIS A 506 -11.70 44.30 -20.47
N ARG A 507 -12.30 43.87 -19.36
CA ARG A 507 -12.09 42.57 -18.73
C ARG A 507 -13.33 41.71 -18.88
N ILE A 508 -13.14 40.48 -19.36
CA ILE A 508 -14.22 39.51 -19.50
C ILE A 508 -14.53 38.95 -18.12
N GLN A 509 -15.70 39.27 -17.57
CA GLN A 509 -16.10 38.83 -16.24
C GLN A 509 -16.81 37.48 -16.25
N LYS A 510 -17.75 37.29 -17.19
CA LYS A 510 -18.55 36.05 -17.27
C LYS A 510 -18.65 35.53 -18.69
N VAL A 511 -18.51 34.22 -18.82
CA VAL A 511 -18.60 33.48 -20.07
C VAL A 511 -19.57 32.33 -19.90
N GLU A 512 -20.58 32.28 -20.76
CA GLU A 512 -21.49 31.15 -20.91
C GLU A 512 -20.84 30.11 -21.82
N ILE A 513 -20.88 28.84 -21.41
CA ILE A 513 -20.35 27.71 -22.16
C ILE A 513 -21.49 26.74 -22.40
N LEU A 514 -21.79 26.49 -23.68
CA LEU A 514 -22.86 25.60 -24.12
C LEU A 514 -22.25 24.46 -24.94
N ARG A 515 -22.50 23.22 -24.53
CA ARG A 515 -22.19 22.03 -25.33
C ARG A 515 -23.27 21.87 -26.38
N GLN A 516 -22.90 21.97 -27.66
CA GLN A 516 -23.79 21.62 -28.75
C GLN A 516 -23.81 20.09 -28.88
N PRO A 517 -25.00 19.45 -28.91
CA PRO A 517 -25.10 18.05 -29.30
C PRO A 517 -24.69 17.91 -30.78
N ASP A 518 -23.92 16.86 -31.10
CA ASP A 518 -23.51 16.52 -32.46
C ASP A 518 -24.72 16.56 -33.41
N ALA A 519 -24.68 17.50 -34.34
CA ALA A 519 -25.62 17.53 -35.46
C ALA A 519 -25.13 16.57 -36.56
N ASP A 520 -25.04 15.28 -36.26
CA ASP A 520 -24.74 14.23 -37.25
C ASP A 520 -25.46 12.92 -36.90
N TYR A 521 -26.76 12.91 -37.12
CA TYR A 521 -27.54 11.70 -37.44
C TYR A 521 -28.69 12.09 -38.38
N GLU A 522 -28.41 12.19 -39.67
CA GLU A 522 -29.39 11.80 -40.68
C GLU A 522 -28.79 10.68 -41.55
N VAL A 523 -29.61 9.64 -41.68
CA VAL A 523 -29.35 8.26 -42.13
C VAL A 523 -29.12 8.16 -43.64
#